data_AF-A0A176FGA3-F1
#
_entry.id   AF-A0A176FGA3-F1
#
_cell.length_a   1.000
_cell.length_b   1.000
_cell.length_c   1.000
_cell.angle_alpha   90.00
_cell.angle_beta   90.00
_cell.angle_gamma   90.00
#
_symmetry.space_group_name_H-M   'P 1'
#
loop_
_entity.id
_entity.type
_entity.pdbx_description
1 polymer ?
#
loop_
_entity_poly.entity_id
_entity_poly.type
_entity_poly.pdbx_seq_one_letter_code
_entity_poly.pdbx_strand_id
1 'polypeptide(L)'
;MLTRRHFIITTAAMFSGPALAPSMANAAAGDWDMWDAQVTPPGYDPATTNPWGLEPRFLPVRVETKPGLKPGDIHVDSVARFLYHIEPGGTAMRYGVAIARGKLYVPGIYSIKRKAKWPSWTPTQAMIKRDPELYAEHAGGVEPGPTNPLGSRALYLYRGNRDSYLRIHGTPEPRTIGGRA
;
A
#
# COMPACT_ATOMS: atom_id res chain seq x y z
N MET A 1 -10.39 42.27 61.93
CA MET A 1 -11.80 41.87 62.12
C MET A 1 -12.22 41.06 60.90
N LEU A 2 -12.50 39.78 61.09
CA LEU A 2 -13.01 38.86 60.06
C LEU A 2 -14.52 39.08 59.89
N THR A 3 -14.99 39.27 58.65
CA THR A 3 -16.39 39.00 58.33
C THR A 3 -16.53 38.20 57.04
N ARG A 4 -17.42 37.22 57.15
CA ARG A 4 -17.79 36.15 56.23
C ARG A 4 -18.32 36.72 54.91
N ARG A 5 -17.85 36.18 53.80
CA ARG A 5 -18.71 35.82 52.64
C ARG A 5 -18.00 34.77 51.79
N HIS A 6 -18.65 33.62 51.72
CA HIS A 6 -18.28 32.48 50.89
C HIS A 6 -18.46 32.87 49.42
N PHE A 7 -17.46 32.59 48.60
CA PHE A 7 -17.68 32.32 47.18
C PHE A 7 -16.77 31.16 46.78
N ILE A 8 -17.37 29.97 46.76
CA ILE A 8 -16.81 28.80 46.12
C ILE A 8 -17.15 28.94 44.64
N ILE A 9 -16.16 29.23 43.79
CA ILE A 9 -16.22 28.85 42.39
C ILE A 9 -15.16 27.77 42.19
N THR A 10 -15.63 26.54 42.20
CA THR A 10 -15.02 25.40 41.53
C THR A 10 -14.81 25.74 40.06
N THR A 11 -13.56 26.02 39.66
CA THR A 11 -13.20 26.01 38.24
C THR A 11 -12.96 24.56 37.88
N ALA A 12 -13.97 23.90 37.31
CA ALA A 12 -13.82 22.61 36.67
C ALA A 12 -12.88 22.80 35.46
N ALA A 13 -11.65 22.31 35.58
CA ALA A 13 -10.78 22.10 34.43
C ALA A 13 -11.45 21.02 33.55
N MET A 14 -12.18 21.45 32.52
CA MET A 14 -12.65 20.53 31.49
C MET A 14 -11.46 20.11 30.64
N PHE A 15 -11.05 18.86 30.80
CA PHE A 15 -10.21 18.15 29.85
C PHE A 15 -10.92 18.11 28.49
N SER A 16 -10.55 19.02 27.59
CA SER A 16 -10.92 18.95 26.19
C SER A 16 -10.05 17.91 25.48
N GLY A 17 -10.45 16.64 25.59
CA GLY A 17 -10.15 15.62 24.59
C GLY A 17 -11.38 15.48 23.68
N PRO A 18 -11.19 15.60 22.36
CA PRO A 18 -11.01 14.37 21.61
C PRO A 18 -9.81 14.48 20.67
N ALA A 19 -8.86 13.56 20.86
CA ALA A 19 -8.02 13.14 19.76
C ALA A 19 -8.95 12.48 18.72
N LEU A 20 -9.20 13.15 17.59
CA LEU A 20 -9.61 12.47 16.38
C LEU A 20 -8.42 11.62 15.93
N ALA A 21 -8.25 10.46 16.57
CA ALA A 21 -7.47 9.39 15.98
C ALA A 21 -8.25 8.93 14.75
N PRO A 22 -7.67 8.90 13.55
CA PRO A 22 -8.31 8.20 12.45
C PRO A 22 -8.57 6.76 12.92
N SER A 23 -9.82 6.31 12.79
CA SER A 23 -10.17 4.92 13.01
C SER A 23 -9.33 4.08 12.04
N MET A 24 -8.23 3.53 12.55
CA MET A 24 -7.49 2.47 11.88
C MET A 24 -8.36 1.23 12.02
N ALA A 25 -9.42 1.14 11.22
CA ALA A 25 -10.14 -0.09 11.03
C ALA A 25 -9.18 -1.07 10.35
N ASN A 26 -8.48 -1.83 11.19
CA ASN A 26 -7.82 -3.03 10.75
C ASN A 26 -8.92 -4.06 10.55
N ALA A 27 -9.11 -4.57 9.34
CA ALA A 27 -9.91 -5.76 9.15
C ALA A 27 -9.40 -6.84 10.10
N ALA A 28 -10.30 -7.43 10.87
CA ALA A 28 -9.98 -8.58 11.69
C ALA A 28 -9.46 -9.69 10.76
N ALA A 29 -8.48 -10.47 11.21
CA ALA A 29 -7.88 -11.53 10.41
C ALA A 29 -8.90 -12.56 9.86
N GLY A 30 -10.11 -12.62 10.41
CA GLY A 30 -11.18 -13.53 9.99
C GLY A 30 -11.69 -13.34 8.56
N ASP A 31 -11.65 -12.12 8.01
CA ASP A 31 -12.12 -11.87 6.63
C ASP A 31 -11.04 -12.13 5.57
N TRP A 32 -9.77 -12.25 5.98
CA TRP A 32 -8.65 -12.33 5.05
C TRP A 32 -8.68 -13.59 4.19
N ASP A 33 -9.03 -14.73 4.77
CA ASP A 33 -9.07 -16.01 4.05
C ASP A 33 -10.19 -16.00 2.99
N MET A 34 -11.35 -15.42 3.33
CA MET A 34 -12.46 -15.23 2.38
C MET A 34 -12.06 -14.30 1.23
N TRP A 35 -11.43 -13.16 1.52
CA TRP A 35 -10.99 -12.24 0.48
C TRP A 35 -9.84 -12.80 -0.35
N ASP A 36 -8.91 -13.53 0.25
CA ASP A 36 -7.82 -14.21 -0.46
C ASP A 36 -8.40 -15.25 -1.45
N ALA A 37 -9.41 -16.02 -1.04
CA ALA A 37 -10.12 -16.97 -1.90
C ALA A 37 -10.91 -16.28 -3.03
N GLN A 38 -11.39 -15.05 -2.81
CA GLN A 38 -12.07 -14.28 -3.84
C GLN A 38 -11.11 -13.79 -4.94
N VAL A 39 -9.89 -13.39 -4.58
CA VAL A 39 -8.94 -12.81 -5.54
C VAL A 39 -7.90 -13.79 -6.07
N THR A 40 -7.73 -14.95 -5.44
CA THR A 40 -6.80 -15.99 -5.87
C THR A 40 -7.60 -17.22 -6.32
N PRO A 41 -7.62 -17.54 -7.63
CA PRO A 41 -8.37 -18.69 -8.11
C PRO A 41 -7.83 -20.01 -7.54
N PRO A 42 -8.68 -21.03 -7.33
CA PRO A 42 -8.22 -22.36 -6.96
C PRO A 42 -7.20 -22.89 -7.98
N GLY A 43 -6.11 -23.48 -7.50
CA GLY A 43 -5.04 -24.01 -8.36
C GLY A 43 -4.18 -22.95 -9.04
N TYR A 44 -4.13 -21.72 -8.50
CA TYR A 44 -3.32 -20.63 -9.05
C TYR A 44 -1.85 -21.03 -9.26
N ASP A 45 -1.43 -20.97 -10.52
CA ASP A 45 -0.03 -21.02 -10.94
C ASP A 45 0.40 -19.64 -11.43
N PRO A 46 1.40 -19.00 -10.79
CA PRO A 46 1.92 -17.70 -11.19
C PRO A 46 2.34 -17.59 -12.65
N ALA A 47 2.80 -18.68 -13.28
CA ALA A 47 3.31 -18.65 -14.64
C ALA A 47 2.23 -18.80 -15.72
N THR A 48 1.08 -19.40 -15.39
CA THR A 48 0.10 -19.82 -16.40
C THR A 48 -1.32 -19.34 -16.12
N THR A 49 -1.68 -19.11 -14.86
CA THR A 49 -3.04 -18.73 -14.48
C THR A 49 -3.27 -17.23 -14.70
N ASN A 50 -4.25 -16.89 -15.53
CA ASN A 50 -4.52 -15.50 -15.93
C ASN A 50 -6.02 -15.16 -16.03
N PRO A 51 -6.79 -15.24 -14.92
CA PRO A 51 -8.20 -14.82 -14.92
C PRO A 51 -8.37 -13.31 -15.11
N TRP A 52 -7.29 -12.54 -14.96
CA TRP A 52 -7.29 -11.08 -15.03
C TRP A 52 -7.07 -10.51 -16.44
N GLY A 53 -6.78 -11.37 -17.42
CA GLY A 53 -6.56 -10.96 -18.80
C GLY A 53 -5.30 -10.11 -19.00
N LEU A 54 -4.25 -10.35 -18.20
CA LEU A 54 -2.96 -9.68 -18.39
C LEU A 54 -2.33 -10.10 -19.73
N GLU A 55 -1.59 -9.21 -20.37
CA GLU A 55 -0.73 -9.67 -21.48
C GLU A 55 0.26 -10.71 -20.96
N PRO A 56 0.50 -11.83 -21.67
CA PRO A 56 1.33 -12.94 -21.16
C PRO A 56 2.71 -12.53 -20.65
N ARG A 57 3.32 -11.49 -21.24
CA ARG A 57 4.63 -10.97 -20.82
C ARG A 57 4.66 -10.39 -19.40
N PHE A 58 3.51 -10.00 -18.86
CA PHE A 58 3.37 -9.43 -17.51
C PHE A 58 3.02 -10.47 -16.45
N LEU A 59 2.76 -11.72 -16.85
CA LEU A 59 2.61 -12.81 -15.89
C LEU A 59 3.93 -13.06 -15.14
N PRO A 60 3.86 -13.44 -13.86
CA PRO A 60 5.02 -13.86 -13.11
C PRO A 60 5.84 -14.93 -13.83
N VAL A 61 7.14 -14.71 -13.96
CA VAL A 61 8.04 -15.70 -14.57
C VAL A 61 9.40 -15.66 -13.89
N ARG A 62 9.97 -16.84 -13.65
CA ARG A 62 11.35 -16.95 -13.19
C ARG A 62 12.30 -16.66 -14.34
N VAL A 63 13.26 -15.76 -14.10
CA VAL A 63 14.26 -15.34 -15.08
C VAL A 63 15.65 -15.46 -14.49
N GLU A 64 16.66 -15.59 -15.34
CA GLU A 64 18.06 -15.47 -14.94
C GLU A 64 18.39 -14.01 -14.59
N THR A 65 19.29 -13.85 -13.62
CA THR A 65 19.78 -12.54 -13.17
C THR A 65 21.20 -12.31 -13.62
N LYS A 66 21.59 -11.03 -13.64
CA LYS A 66 23.00 -10.66 -13.77
C LYS A 66 23.76 -11.03 -12.48
N PRO A 67 25.05 -11.37 -12.57
CA PRO A 67 25.88 -11.56 -11.39
C PRO A 67 25.88 -10.33 -10.48
N GLY A 68 26.06 -10.55 -9.18
CA GLY A 68 26.21 -9.48 -8.18
C GLY A 68 24.90 -8.90 -7.61
N LEU A 69 23.74 -9.42 -8.02
CA LEU A 69 22.48 -9.08 -7.35
C LEU A 69 22.34 -9.86 -6.04
N LYS A 70 21.79 -9.21 -5.02
CA LYS A 70 21.67 -9.79 -3.68
C LYS A 70 20.33 -10.50 -3.51
N PRO A 71 20.31 -11.80 -3.17
CA PRO A 71 19.07 -12.51 -2.86
C PRO A 71 18.24 -11.81 -1.78
N GLY A 72 16.92 -11.74 -1.98
CA GLY A 72 15.96 -11.04 -1.14
C GLY A 72 15.76 -9.57 -1.45
N ASP A 73 16.63 -8.94 -2.25
CA ASP A 73 16.40 -7.59 -2.74
C ASP A 73 15.28 -7.57 -3.79
N ILE A 74 14.63 -6.42 -3.92
CA ILE A 74 13.63 -6.16 -4.95
C ILE A 74 14.15 -5.03 -5.86
N HIS A 75 14.29 -5.35 -7.14
CA HIS A 75 14.64 -4.37 -8.17
C HIS A 75 13.39 -4.00 -8.96
N VAL A 76 13.16 -2.71 -9.17
CA VAL A 76 12.05 -2.22 -9.98
C VAL A 76 12.59 -1.48 -11.19
N ASP A 77 12.30 -2.00 -12.37
CA ASP A 77 12.57 -1.31 -13.63
C ASP A 77 11.30 -0.57 -14.06
N SER A 78 11.31 0.74 -13.82
CA SER A 78 10.19 1.62 -14.17
C SER A 78 9.96 1.80 -15.67
N VAL A 79 10.98 1.55 -16.50
CA VAL A 79 10.90 1.70 -17.97
C VAL A 79 10.31 0.42 -18.56
N ALA A 80 10.85 -0.73 -18.17
CA ALA A 80 10.37 -2.03 -18.61
C ALA A 80 9.05 -2.44 -17.92
N ARG A 81 8.69 -1.77 -16.81
CA ARG A 81 7.48 -2.00 -16.00
C ARG A 81 7.47 -3.40 -15.38
N PHE A 82 8.63 -3.77 -14.85
CA PHE A 82 8.84 -5.03 -14.16
C PHE A 82 9.40 -4.81 -12.75
N LEU A 83 8.99 -5.68 -11.84
CA LEU A 83 9.58 -5.88 -10.54
C LEU A 83 10.27 -7.24 -10.52
N TYR A 84 11.46 -7.32 -9.95
CA TYR A 84 12.26 -8.52 -9.82
C TYR A 84 12.54 -8.78 -8.34
N HIS A 85 12.05 -9.89 -7.82
CA HIS A 85 12.43 -10.39 -6.50
C HIS A 85 13.59 -11.36 -6.68
N ILE A 86 14.78 -10.97 -6.21
CA ILE A 86 16.01 -11.72 -6.44
C ILE A 86 16.02 -12.98 -5.57
N GLU A 87 16.18 -14.13 -6.21
CA GLU A 87 16.24 -15.44 -5.56
C GLU A 87 17.71 -15.91 -5.45
N PRO A 88 18.01 -16.87 -4.56
CA PRO A 88 19.28 -17.59 -4.61
C PRO A 88 19.46 -18.33 -5.94
N GLY A 89 20.70 -18.67 -6.30
CA GLY A 89 20.98 -19.48 -7.49
C GLY A 89 21.02 -18.70 -8.81
N GLY A 90 21.09 -17.36 -8.75
CA GLY A 90 21.23 -16.52 -9.94
C GLY A 90 19.92 -16.30 -10.69
N THR A 91 18.76 -16.48 -10.05
CA THR A 91 17.44 -16.22 -10.64
C THR A 91 16.69 -15.10 -9.92
N ALA A 92 15.60 -14.63 -10.53
CA ALA A 92 14.63 -13.77 -9.91
C ALA A 92 13.24 -14.14 -10.37
N MET A 93 12.26 -13.98 -9.49
CA MET A 93 10.86 -13.95 -9.92
C MET A 93 10.55 -12.55 -10.45
N ARG A 94 10.19 -12.45 -11.73
CA ARG A 94 9.80 -11.20 -12.39
C ARG A 94 8.28 -11.06 -12.41
N TYR A 95 7.77 -9.89 -12.06
CA TYR A 95 6.34 -9.55 -12.06
C TYR A 95 6.09 -8.32 -12.94
N GLY A 96 5.03 -8.32 -13.74
CA GLY A 96 4.53 -7.11 -14.38
C GLY A 96 3.96 -6.13 -13.34
N VAL A 97 4.24 -4.83 -13.51
CA VAL A 97 3.73 -3.79 -12.61
C VAL A 97 3.18 -2.60 -13.40
N ALA A 98 2.28 -1.84 -12.77
CA ALA A 98 2.00 -0.47 -13.20
C ALA A 98 2.96 0.49 -12.49
N ILE A 99 3.36 1.57 -13.15
CA ILE A 99 4.27 2.57 -12.58
C ILE A 99 3.58 3.92 -12.52
N ALA A 100 3.74 4.61 -11.39
CA ALA A 100 3.17 5.94 -11.21
C ALA A 100 3.61 6.92 -12.31
N ARG A 101 2.69 7.78 -12.76
CA ARG A 101 2.94 8.81 -13.77
C ARG A 101 3.92 9.89 -13.31
N GLY A 102 4.66 10.44 -14.27
CA GLY A 102 5.40 11.70 -14.11
C GLY A 102 6.41 11.70 -12.96
N LYS A 103 6.33 12.72 -12.09
CA LYS A 103 7.26 12.99 -10.97
C LYS A 103 6.73 12.47 -9.62
N LEU A 104 5.78 11.53 -9.63
CA LEU A 104 5.19 10.97 -8.40
C LEU A 104 6.08 9.97 -7.67
N TYR A 105 7.23 9.62 -8.24
CA TYR A 105 8.25 8.82 -7.58
C TYR A 105 9.65 9.37 -7.87
N VAL A 106 10.61 8.98 -7.03
CA VAL A 106 12.02 9.30 -7.20
C VAL A 106 12.81 7.99 -7.24
N PRO A 107 13.68 7.77 -8.23
CA PRO A 107 14.59 6.63 -8.24
C PRO A 107 15.45 6.60 -6.97
N GLY A 108 15.82 5.40 -6.53
CA GLY A 108 16.71 5.23 -5.39
C GLY A 108 16.49 3.92 -4.66
N ILE A 109 17.21 3.78 -3.55
CA ILE A 109 17.14 2.63 -2.67
C ILE A 109 16.21 2.95 -1.51
N TYR A 110 15.33 2.00 -1.20
CA TYR A 110 14.36 2.08 -0.12
C TYR A 110 14.43 0.82 0.73
N SER A 111 13.97 0.93 1.97
CA SER A 111 13.79 -0.23 2.86
C SER A 111 12.32 -0.52 3.06
N ILE A 112 11.94 -1.79 3.02
CA ILE A 112 10.59 -2.22 3.42
C ILE A 112 10.58 -2.34 4.94
N LYS A 113 9.88 -1.43 5.64
CA LYS A 113 9.76 -1.46 7.11
C LYS A 113 8.39 -1.88 7.61
N ARG A 114 7.39 -1.90 6.74
CA ARG A 114 6.04 -2.37 7.04
C ARG A 114 5.52 -3.21 5.87
N LYS A 115 4.88 -4.33 6.21
CA LYS A 115 4.14 -5.19 5.30
C LYS A 115 2.73 -5.31 5.85
N ALA A 116 1.71 -5.23 5.00
CA ALA A 116 0.32 -5.35 5.40
C ALA A 116 -0.42 -6.34 4.50
N LYS A 117 -1.26 -7.17 5.12
CA LYS A 117 -2.34 -7.89 4.44
C LYS A 117 -3.60 -7.04 4.49
N TRP A 118 -4.33 -6.99 3.37
CA TRP A 118 -5.57 -6.23 3.20
C TRP A 118 -5.48 -4.85 3.88
N PRO A 119 -4.56 -3.97 3.42
CA PRO A 119 -4.37 -2.67 4.04
C PRO A 119 -5.59 -1.77 3.86
N SER A 120 -5.85 -0.91 4.83
CA SER A 120 -6.63 0.30 4.59
C SER A 120 -5.81 1.29 3.75
N TRP A 121 -6.50 2.21 3.09
CA TRP A 121 -5.86 3.26 2.31
C TRP A 121 -6.48 4.62 2.62
N THR A 122 -5.67 5.65 2.67
CA THR A 122 -6.15 7.03 2.78
C THR A 122 -5.37 7.87 1.77
N PRO A 123 -6.06 8.65 0.89
CA PRO A 123 -5.38 9.56 -0.01
C PRO A 123 -4.61 10.61 0.79
N THR A 124 -3.45 11.00 0.30
CA THR A 124 -2.69 12.09 0.94
C THR A 124 -3.38 13.43 0.68
N GLN A 125 -3.14 14.41 1.55
CA GLN A 125 -3.62 15.78 1.34
C GLN A 125 -3.15 16.36 -0.01
N ALA A 126 -1.95 16.00 -0.47
CA ALA A 126 -1.45 16.40 -1.78
C ALA A 126 -2.22 15.75 -2.94
N MET A 127 -2.70 14.51 -2.78
CA MET A 127 -3.58 13.86 -3.76
C MET A 127 -4.93 14.56 -3.81
N ILE A 128 -5.59 14.76 -2.67
CA ILE A 128 -6.88 15.45 -2.58
C ILE A 128 -6.80 16.87 -3.17
N LYS A 129 -5.72 17.60 -2.90
CA LYS A 129 -5.52 18.93 -3.47
C LYS A 129 -5.33 18.92 -4.99
N ARG A 130 -4.70 17.87 -5.53
CA ARG A 130 -4.37 17.79 -6.96
C ARG A 130 -5.58 17.36 -7.80
N ASP A 131 -6.28 16.31 -7.36
CA ASP A 131 -7.40 15.71 -8.09
C ASP A 131 -8.59 15.51 -7.12
N PRO A 132 -9.22 16.60 -6.62
CA PRO A 132 -10.23 16.53 -5.57
C PRO A 132 -11.46 15.72 -5.99
N GLU A 133 -11.85 15.78 -7.26
CA GLU A 133 -12.96 14.99 -7.83
C GLU A 133 -12.74 13.48 -7.75
N LEU A 134 -11.49 13.03 -7.64
CA LEU A 134 -11.13 11.60 -7.53
C LEU A 134 -10.91 11.16 -6.08
N TYR A 135 -10.50 12.06 -5.19
CA TYR A 135 -9.97 11.67 -3.87
C TYR A 135 -10.69 12.28 -2.68
N ALA A 136 -11.48 13.34 -2.85
CA ALA A 136 -12.14 14.02 -1.73
C ALA A 136 -13.16 13.11 -1.03
N GLU A 137 -13.89 12.29 -1.78
CA GLU A 137 -14.85 11.33 -1.21
C GLU A 137 -14.17 10.27 -0.33
N HIS A 138 -12.88 10.00 -0.58
CA HIS A 138 -12.08 9.02 0.17
C HIS A 138 -11.23 9.65 1.27
N ALA A 139 -11.42 10.93 1.60
CA ALA A 139 -10.62 11.62 2.61
C ALA A 139 -10.71 10.98 4.01
N GLY A 140 -11.82 10.29 4.30
CA GLY A 140 -12.03 9.50 5.52
C GLY A 140 -11.30 8.15 5.53
N GLY A 141 -10.67 7.76 4.41
CA GLY A 141 -10.08 6.45 4.22
C GLY A 141 -11.00 5.49 3.47
N VAL A 142 -10.38 4.43 2.96
CA VAL A 142 -11.01 3.28 2.33
C VAL A 142 -10.63 2.07 3.16
N GLU A 143 -11.66 1.36 3.58
CA GLU A 143 -11.55 0.14 4.38
C GLU A 143 -10.75 -0.96 3.65
N PRO A 144 -10.12 -1.88 4.39
CA PRO A 144 -9.58 -3.11 3.83
C PRO A 144 -10.60 -3.88 3.00
N GLY A 145 -10.15 -4.47 1.90
CA GLY A 145 -10.96 -5.44 1.16
C GLY A 145 -10.66 -5.50 -0.34
N PRO A 146 -11.38 -6.36 -1.08
CA PRO A 146 -11.14 -6.64 -2.50
C PRO A 146 -11.20 -5.42 -3.43
N THR A 147 -11.94 -4.37 -3.04
CA THR A 147 -12.10 -3.13 -3.83
C THR A 147 -11.14 -2.02 -3.42
N ASN A 148 -10.32 -2.22 -2.38
CA ASN A 148 -9.37 -1.21 -1.93
C ASN A 148 -8.29 -0.95 -3.01
N PRO A 149 -7.93 0.32 -3.29
CA PRO A 149 -6.95 0.63 -4.33
C PRO A 149 -5.52 0.12 -4.06
N LEU A 150 -5.19 -0.23 -2.80
CA LEU A 150 -3.95 -0.93 -2.47
C LEU A 150 -4.02 -2.47 -2.68
N GLY A 151 -5.20 -2.99 -2.99
CA GLY A 151 -5.45 -4.41 -3.20
C GLY A 151 -5.17 -5.26 -1.97
N SER A 152 -4.78 -6.52 -2.22
CA SER A 152 -4.67 -7.53 -1.16
C SER A 152 -3.44 -7.38 -0.26
N ARG A 153 -2.36 -6.76 -0.73
CA ARG A 153 -1.08 -6.67 -0.01
C ARG A 153 -0.40 -5.33 -0.30
N ALA A 154 0.34 -4.79 0.68
CA ALA A 154 1.21 -3.64 0.47
C ALA A 154 2.53 -3.75 1.25
N LEU A 155 3.63 -3.41 0.56
CA LEU A 155 4.96 -3.21 1.09
C LEU A 155 5.24 -1.70 1.12
N TYR A 156 5.51 -1.17 2.31
CA TYR A 156 5.68 0.26 2.54
C TYR A 156 7.16 0.60 2.47
N LEU A 157 7.50 1.53 1.58
CA LEU A 157 8.88 1.89 1.27
C LEU A 157 9.32 3.09 2.10
N TYR A 158 10.46 2.97 2.77
CA TYR A 158 11.02 4.00 3.65
C TYR A 158 12.37 4.47 3.11
N ARG A 159 12.65 5.77 3.30
CA ARG A 159 14.00 6.34 3.20
C ARG A 159 14.51 6.60 4.61
N GLY A 160 15.50 5.84 5.06
CA GLY A 160 15.91 5.85 6.46
C GLY A 160 14.74 5.45 7.36
N ASN A 161 14.32 6.35 8.26
CA ASN A 161 13.18 6.13 9.17
C ASN A 161 11.89 6.83 8.71
N ARG A 162 11.90 7.52 7.57
CA ARG A 162 10.73 8.27 7.07
C ARG A 162 9.98 7.45 6.02
N ASP A 163 8.65 7.38 6.15
CA ASP A 163 7.78 6.83 5.10
C ASP A 163 7.91 7.71 3.85
N SER A 164 8.22 7.09 2.71
CA SER A 164 8.40 7.79 1.43
C SER A 164 7.09 8.10 0.72
N TYR A 165 5.96 7.59 1.22
CA TYR A 165 4.68 7.55 0.51
C TYR A 165 4.65 6.67 -0.74
N LEU A 166 5.74 5.95 -1.05
CA LEU A 166 5.79 4.92 -2.10
C LEU A 166 5.50 3.53 -1.55
N ARG A 167 4.84 2.71 -2.35
CA ARG A 167 4.41 1.36 -1.97
C ARG A 167 4.56 0.42 -3.16
N ILE A 168 4.85 -0.85 -2.89
CA ILE A 168 4.58 -1.95 -3.82
C ILE A 168 3.29 -2.58 -3.32
N HIS A 169 2.24 -2.61 -4.12
CA HIS A 169 0.92 -3.04 -3.67
C HIS A 169 0.15 -3.79 -4.77
N GLY A 170 -0.95 -4.43 -4.39
CA GLY A 170 -1.88 -5.06 -5.33
C GLY A 170 -2.81 -4.02 -5.98
N THR A 171 -3.71 -4.45 -6.86
CA THR A 171 -4.72 -3.56 -7.44
C THR A 171 -6.00 -4.35 -7.74
N PRO A 172 -7.19 -3.76 -7.55
CA PRO A 172 -8.44 -4.31 -8.07
C PRO A 172 -8.58 -4.10 -9.59
N GLU A 173 -7.71 -3.30 -10.20
CA GLU A 173 -7.75 -2.93 -11.62
C GLU A 173 -6.58 -3.56 -12.40
N PRO A 174 -6.64 -4.86 -12.72
CA PRO A 174 -5.51 -5.57 -13.34
C PRO A 174 -5.15 -5.04 -14.72
N ARG A 175 -6.10 -4.43 -15.45
CA ARG A 175 -5.87 -3.83 -16.78
C ARG A 175 -4.85 -2.67 -16.76
N THR A 176 -4.52 -2.13 -15.59
CA THR A 176 -3.50 -1.08 -15.42
C THR A 176 -2.08 -1.62 -15.45
N ILE A 177 -1.89 -2.93 -15.19
CA ILE A 177 -0.57 -3.56 -15.16
C ILE A 177 0.10 -3.44 -16.52
N GLY A 178 1.38 -3.06 -16.50
CA GLY A 178 2.12 -2.75 -17.71
C GLY A 178 1.81 -1.36 -18.26
N GLY A 179 0.97 -0.54 -17.62
CA GLY A 179 0.69 0.85 -17.98
C GLY A 179 1.42 1.88 -17.11
N ARG A 180 1.01 3.16 -17.26
CA ARG A 180 1.34 4.22 -16.31
C ARG A 180 0.08 4.60 -15.54
N ALA A 181 0.14 4.48 -14.21
CA ALA A 181 -0.96 4.70 -13.29
C ALA A 181 -0.94 6.11 -12.70
#